data_AF-A0A1G8D8J6-F1
#
_entry.id   AF-A0A1G8D8J6-F1
#
_cell.length_a   1.000
_cell.length_b   1.000
_cell.length_c   1.000
_cell.angle_alpha   90.00
_cell.angle_beta   90.00
_cell.angle_gamma   90.00
#
_symmetry.space_group_name_H-M   'P 1'
#
loop_
_entity.id
_entity.type
_entity.pdbx_description
1 polymer ?
#
loop_
_entity_poly.entity_id
_entity_poly.type
_entity_poly.pdbx_seq_one_letter_code
_entity_poly.pdbx_strand_id
1 'polypeptide(L)' 'MEDTIFLLVKATIQTSHLQVHDAITEIQRKATCTISDTRKVKIKKLEFMDYKLKS' A
#
# COMPACT_ATOMS: atom_id res chain seq x y z
N MET A 1 6.13 1.76 -25.10
CA MET A 1 6.99 2.23 -23.99
C MET A 1 6.36 1.73 -22.71
N GLU A 2 7.13 1.01 -21.90
CA GLU A 2 6.66 0.38 -20.67
C GLU A 2 7.62 0.76 -19.55
N ASP A 3 7.08 1.14 -18.41
CA ASP A 3 7.86 1.49 -17.23
C ASP A 3 7.10 1.09 -15.97
N THR A 4 7.84 0.93 -14.86
CA THR A 4 7.31 0.49 -13.57
C THR A 4 7.28 1.65 -12.59
N ILE A 5 6.09 1.93 -12.04
CA ILE A 5 5.93 2.90 -10.96
C ILE A 5 5.85 2.18 -9.61
N PHE A 6 6.53 2.73 -8.61
CA PHE A 6 6.44 2.26 -7.23
C PHE A 6 5.67 3.30 -6.41
N LEU A 7 4.50 2.93 -5.90
CA LEU A 7 3.73 3.80 -5.01
C LEU A 7 4.05 3.47 -3.55
N LEU A 8 4.63 4.44 -2.86
CA LEU A 8 5.00 4.37 -1.46
C LEU A 8 4.02 5.21 -0.65
N VAL A 9 3.26 4.59 0.25
CA VAL A 9 2.31 5.32 1.12
C VAL A 9 2.92 5.48 2.50
N LYS A 10 2.98 6.72 2.99
CA LYS A 10 3.30 7.04 4.38
C LYS A 10 2.01 7.35 5.13
N ALA A 11 1.74 6.61 6.20
CA ALA A 11 0.62 6.86 7.09
C ALA A 11 1.13 7.12 8.50
N THR A 12 0.61 8.16 9.15
CA THR A 12 0.77 8.38 10.59
C THR A 12 -0.51 7.91 11.25
N ILE A 13 -0.40 6.91 12.13
CA ILE A 13 -1.55 6.31 12.80
C ILE A 13 -1.54 6.68 14.27
N GLN A 14 -2.73 6.92 14.82
CA GLN A 14 -2.98 6.94 16.26
C GLN A 14 -3.77 5.67 16.58
N THR A 15 -3.38 4.95 17.62
CA THR A 15 -3.97 3.65 17.95
C THR A 15 -4.22 3.51 19.44
N SER A 16 -5.27 2.76 19.78
CA SER A 16 -5.54 2.27 21.13
C SER A 16 -5.02 0.85 21.38
N HIS A 17 -4.46 0.20 20.35
CA HIS A 17 -3.79 -1.10 20.51
C HIS A 17 -2.56 -0.95 21.40
N LEU A 18 -2.34 -1.93 22.29
CA LEU A 18 -1.16 -1.98 23.15
C LEU A 18 0.13 -2.14 22.36
N GLN A 19 0.08 -2.91 21.26
CA GLN A 19 1.20 -3.06 20.34
C GLN A 19 0.93 -2.36 19.02
N VAL A 20 1.91 -1.57 18.57
CA VAL A 20 1.85 -0.85 17.30
C VAL A 20 1.74 -1.83 16.12
N HIS A 21 2.29 -3.04 16.24
CA HIS A 21 2.23 -4.08 15.20
C HIS A 21 0.79 -4.54 14.89
N ASP A 22 -0.07 -4.65 15.91
CA ASP A 22 -1.47 -5.01 15.72
C ASP A 22 -2.23 -3.91 14.97
N ALA A 23 -1.95 -2.64 15.31
CA ALA A 23 -2.51 -1.48 14.63
C ALA A 23 -2.08 -1.41 13.15
N ILE A 24 -0.81 -1.70 12.88
CA ILE A 24 -0.28 -1.77 11.50
C ILE A 24 -0.97 -2.89 10.73
N THR A 25 -1.10 -4.07 11.33
CA THR A 25 -1.76 -5.23 10.70
C THR A 25 -3.23 -4.93 10.39
N GLU A 26 -3.94 -4.27 11.30
CA GLU A 26 -5.33 -3.87 11.09
C GLU A 26 -5.46 -2.91 9.89
N ILE A 27 -4.61 -1.88 9.84
CA ILE A 27 -4.59 -0.91 8.74
C ILE A 27 -4.19 -1.59 7.43
N GLN A 28 -3.17 -2.45 7.42
CA GLN A 28 -2.74 -3.18 6.24
C GLN A 28 -3.84 -4.09 5.68
N ARG A 29 -4.63 -4.76 6.55
CA ARG A 29 -5.77 -5.59 6.13
C ARG A 29 -6.92 -4.78 5.53
N LYS A 30 -7.11 -3.52 5.96
CA LYS A 30 -8.17 -2.64 5.48
C LYS A 30 -7.74 -1.73 4.33
N ALA A 31 -6.44 -1.54 4.12
CA ALA A 31 -5.91 -0.61 3.14
C ALA A 31 -6.20 -1.09 1.70
N THR A 32 -7.10 -0.38 1.03
CA THR A 32 -7.34 -0.53 -0.42
C THR A 32 -6.52 0.50 -1.19
N CYS A 33 -5.57 0.04 -2.00
CA CYS A 33 -4.92 0.88 -3.02
C CYS A 33 -5.76 0.83 -4.30
N THR A 34 -6.22 1.98 -4.79
CA THR A 34 -6.95 2.08 -6.06
C THR A 34 -6.07 2.79 -7.08
N ILE A 35 -5.57 2.06 -8.08
CA ILE A 35 -4.96 2.61 -9.29
C ILE A 35 -5.82 2.15 -10.47
N SER A 36 -6.16 3.07 -11.37
CA SER A 36 -7.00 2.81 -12.54
C SER A 36 -6.33 3.26 -13.82
N ASP A 37 -6.75 2.64 -14.92
CA ASP A 37 -6.40 3.09 -16.26
C ASP A 37 -6.82 4.54 -16.50
N THR A 38 -6.12 5.19 -17.43
CA THR A 38 -6.58 6.44 -18.05
C THR A 38 -6.73 6.24 -19.56
N ARG A 39 -7.17 7.29 -20.27
CA ARG A 39 -7.24 7.26 -21.75
C ARG A 39 -5.86 7.04 -22.41
N LYS A 40 -4.76 7.36 -21.71
CA LYS A 40 -3.39 7.35 -22.25
C LYS A 40 -2.46 6.35 -21.56
N VAL A 41 -2.85 5.80 -20.40
CA VAL A 41 -2.02 4.91 -19.58
C VAL A 41 -2.83 3.68 -19.21
N LYS A 42 -2.26 2.51 -19.47
CA LYS A 42 -2.86 1.21 -19.17
C LYS A 42 -2.02 0.47 -18.16
N ILE A 43 -2.64 -0.01 -17.10
CA ILE A 43 -2.00 -0.83 -16.08
C ILE A 43 -1.91 -2.25 -16.63
N LYS A 44 -0.69 -2.72 -16.87
CA LYS A 44 -0.47 -4.10 -17.36
C LYS A 44 -0.40 -5.13 -16.24
N LYS A 45 0.14 -4.73 -15.09
CA LYS A 45 0.36 -5.59 -13.93
C LYS A 45 0.21 -4.75 -12.68
N LEU A 46 -0.52 -5.26 -11.70
CA LEU A 46 -0.65 -4.68 -10.37
C LEU A 46 -0.29 -5.76 -9.35
N GLU A 47 0.76 -5.52 -8.58
CA GLU A 47 1.20 -6.40 -7.51
C GLU A 47 1.24 -5.63 -6.20
N PHE A 48 0.60 -6.18 -5.17
CA PHE A 48 0.77 -5.66 -3.81
C PHE A 48 2.15 -6.07 -3.33
N MET A 49 3.02 -5.08 -3.10
CA MET A 49 4.33 -5.34 -2.53
C MET A 49 4.17 -5.68 -1.05
N ASP A 50 4.74 -6.82 -0.65
CA ASP A 50 4.75 -7.26 0.74
C ASP A 50 5.71 -6.37 1.54
N TYR A 51 5.16 -5.31 2.14
CA TYR A 51 5.92 -4.30 2.86
C TYR A 51 6.32 -4.84 4.23
N LYS A 52 7.41 -5.62 4.28
CA LYS A 52 8.07 -5.95 5.54
C LYS A 52 8.72 -4.68 6.09
N LEU A 53 8.02 -4.00 6.99
CA LEU A 53 8.64 -3.00 7.87
C LEU A 53 9.81 -3.70 8.57
N LYS A 54 11.04 -3.22 8.35
CA LYS A 54 12.19 -3.71 9.12
C LYS A 54 11.88 -3.48 10.60
N SER A 55 11.80 -4.59 11.35
CA SER A 55 11.83 -4.62 12.81
C SER A 55 13.11 -3.96 13.34
#